data_AF-A0A270R7B0-F1
#
_entry.id   AF-A0A270R7B0-F1
#
_cell.length_a   1.000
_cell.length_b   1.000
_cell.length_c   1.000
_cell.angle_alpha   90.00
_cell.angle_beta   90.00
_cell.angle_gamma   90.00
#
_symmetry.space_group_name_H-M   'P 1'
#
loop_
_entity.id
_entity.type
_entity.pdbx_description
1 polymer ?
#
loop_
_entity_poly.entity_id
_entity_poly.type
_entity_poly.pdbx_seq_one_letter_code
_entity_poly.pdbx_strand_id
1 'polypeptide(L)'
;MAAVAIKVLEDPRTLNKILHLRPPKNLCSLDKLVSLWENKIGKTLKKTYVREEELVKKVQDSPFPLNFQLAVVHATLVAGEAKLTEKTTTNGASSGDGVEATALYPDRNYVTVEHYLDSLP
;
A
#
# COMPACT_ATOMS: atom_id res chain seq x y z
N MET A 1 -5.91 -10.01 2.97
CA MET A 1 -7.00 -9.01 2.99
C MET A 1 -8.36 -9.66 3.32
N ALA A 2 -8.80 -10.70 2.60
CA ALA A 2 -10.12 -11.33 2.79
C ALA A 2 -10.48 -11.68 4.24
N ALA A 3 -9.59 -12.35 4.98
CA ALA A 3 -9.88 -12.71 6.37
C ALA A 3 -9.89 -11.52 7.37
N VAL A 4 -9.48 -10.31 6.98
CA VAL A 4 -9.77 -9.10 7.77
C VAL A 4 -11.17 -8.61 7.45
N ALA A 5 -11.53 -8.55 6.15
CA ALA A 5 -12.83 -8.09 5.69
C ALA A 5 -13.99 -8.92 6.30
N ILE A 6 -13.81 -10.23 6.45
CA ILE A 6 -14.81 -11.09 7.12
C ILE A 6 -14.99 -10.68 8.59
N LYS A 7 -13.89 -10.43 9.34
CA LYS A 7 -13.97 -10.01 10.74
C LYS A 7 -14.67 -8.66 10.92
N VAL A 8 -14.46 -7.76 9.96
CA VAL A 8 -15.01 -6.39 9.96
C VAL A 8 -16.52 -6.38 9.81
N LEU A 9 -17.08 -7.38 9.12
CA LEU A 9 -18.54 -7.46 8.93
C LEU A 9 -19.29 -7.64 10.26
N GLU A 10 -18.68 -8.35 11.22
CA GLU A 10 -19.29 -8.71 12.50
C GLU A 10 -18.78 -7.86 13.67
N ASP A 11 -17.81 -6.97 13.45
CA ASP A 11 -17.21 -6.16 14.50
C ASP A 11 -17.95 -4.82 14.66
N PRO A 12 -18.68 -4.60 15.77
CA PRO A 12 -19.42 -3.34 15.97
C PRO A 12 -18.48 -2.12 16.04
N ARG A 13 -17.18 -2.31 16.33
CA ARG A 13 -16.17 -1.23 16.36
C ARG A 13 -15.88 -0.66 14.98
N THR A 14 -16.22 -1.36 13.91
CA THR A 14 -16.01 -0.93 12.52
C THR A 14 -17.26 -0.36 11.84
N LEU A 15 -18.40 -0.30 12.55
CA LEU A 15 -19.65 0.24 12.02
C LEU A 15 -19.48 1.71 11.62
N ASN A 16 -19.83 2.04 10.37
CA ASN A 16 -19.71 3.38 9.78
C ASN A 16 -18.28 3.97 9.85
N LYS A 17 -17.26 3.12 9.88
CA LYS A 17 -15.84 3.53 9.89
C LYS A 17 -15.13 3.10 8.61
N ILE A 18 -14.08 3.85 8.27
CA ILE A 18 -13.09 3.41 7.27
C ILE A 18 -12.06 2.56 8.00
N LEU A 19 -11.89 1.30 7.58
CA LEU A 19 -10.85 0.44 8.12
C LEU A 19 -9.57 0.60 7.30
N HIS A 20 -8.53 1.10 7.94
CA HIS A 20 -7.19 1.14 7.38
C HIS A 20 -6.44 -0.15 7.69
N LEU A 21 -5.82 -0.74 6.66
CA LEU A 21 -5.00 -1.94 6.79
C LEU A 21 -3.54 -1.59 6.54
N ARG A 22 -2.82 -1.25 7.61
CA ARG A 22 -1.40 -0.88 7.55
C ARG A 22 -0.52 -1.76 8.47
N PRO A 23 -0.27 -3.04 8.11
CA PRO A 23 0.66 -3.89 8.86
C PRO A 23 2.06 -3.25 8.92
N PRO A 24 2.62 -2.96 10.11
CA PRO A 24 3.87 -2.22 10.22
C PRO A 24 5.04 -2.86 9.46
N LYS A 25 5.12 -4.20 9.46
CA LYS A 25 6.16 -4.96 8.74
C LYS A 25 6.01 -4.90 7.20
N ASN A 26 4.89 -4.41 6.71
CA ASN A 26 4.59 -4.32 5.27
C ASN A 26 4.63 -2.87 4.77
N LEU A 27 4.85 -1.89 5.65
CA LEU A 27 5.14 -0.51 5.25
C LEU A 27 6.53 -0.49 4.61
N CYS A 28 6.56 -0.38 3.29
CA CYS A 28 7.76 -0.56 2.48
C CYS A 28 7.76 0.46 1.32
N SER A 29 8.87 1.18 1.16
CA SER A 29 9.09 2.01 -0.03
C SER A 29 9.41 1.12 -1.24
N LEU A 30 9.31 1.69 -2.45
CA LEU A 30 9.68 0.98 -3.67
C LEU A 30 11.16 0.56 -3.66
N ASP A 31 12.06 1.42 -3.20
CA ASP A 31 13.49 1.12 -3.12
C ASP A 31 13.79 -0.08 -2.21
N LYS A 32 13.11 -0.14 -1.05
CA LYS A 32 13.23 -1.29 -0.15
C LYS A 32 12.66 -2.55 -0.79
N LEU A 33 11.54 -2.45 -1.51
CA LEU A 33 10.94 -3.58 -2.21
C LEU A 33 11.88 -4.12 -3.29
N VAL A 34 12.50 -3.23 -4.08
CA VAL A 34 13.50 -3.60 -5.10
C VAL A 34 14.71 -4.25 -4.44
N SER A 35 15.21 -3.71 -3.33
CA SER A 35 16.36 -4.27 -2.61
C SER A 35 16.08 -5.69 -2.09
N LEU A 36 14.89 -5.92 -1.50
CA LEU A 36 14.46 -7.26 -1.08
C LEU A 36 14.43 -8.23 -2.26
N TRP A 37 13.92 -7.78 -3.41
CA TRP A 37 13.87 -8.60 -4.61
C TRP A 37 15.25 -8.92 -5.19
N GLU A 38 16.13 -7.92 -5.29
CA GLU A 38 17.52 -8.08 -5.75
C GLU A 38 18.29 -9.09 -4.88
N ASN A 39 18.10 -9.02 -3.56
CA ASN A 39 18.67 -9.99 -2.62
C ASN A 39 18.17 -11.41 -2.87
N LYS A 40 16.86 -11.59 -3.08
CA LYS A 40 16.27 -12.90 -3.38
C LYS A 40 16.84 -13.50 -4.66
N ILE A 41 16.89 -12.72 -5.74
CA ILE A 41 17.35 -13.23 -7.05
C ILE A 41 18.87 -13.26 -7.19
N GLY A 42 19.62 -12.76 -6.20
CA GLY A 42 21.08 -12.68 -6.20
C GLY A 42 21.66 -11.80 -7.32
N LYS A 43 20.89 -10.83 -7.82
CA LYS A 43 21.27 -9.99 -8.97
C LYS A 43 20.81 -8.55 -8.78
N THR A 44 21.68 -7.61 -9.10
CA THR A 44 21.32 -6.19 -9.20
C THR A 44 20.59 -5.92 -10.51
N LEU A 45 19.41 -5.32 -10.41
CA LEU A 45 18.60 -4.87 -11.54
C LEU A 45 19.06 -3.50 -12.02
N LYS A 46 18.97 -3.28 -13.33
CA LYS A 46 19.12 -1.95 -13.92
C LYS A 46 17.89 -1.11 -13.56
N LYS A 47 18.12 -0.02 -12.83
CA LYS A 47 17.07 0.91 -12.38
C LYS A 47 16.95 2.06 -13.39
N THR A 48 15.72 2.38 -13.78
CA THR A 48 15.40 3.57 -14.58
C THR A 48 14.42 4.42 -13.78
N TYR A 49 14.75 5.69 -13.60
CA TYR A 49 13.90 6.63 -12.86
C TYR A 49 13.03 7.41 -13.84
N VAL A 50 11.75 7.51 -13.54
CA VAL A 50 10.76 8.25 -14.32
C VAL A 50 10.31 9.43 -13.47
N ARG A 51 10.36 10.65 -14.04
CA ARG A 51 9.89 11.84 -13.33
C ARG A 51 8.36 11.85 -13.28
N GLU A 52 7.81 12.53 -12.28
CA GLU A 52 6.36 12.63 -12.11
C GLU A 52 5.67 13.20 -13.35
N GLU A 53 6.22 14.26 -13.95
CA GLU A 53 5.62 14.91 -15.12
C GLU A 53 5.60 13.98 -16.33
N GLU A 54 6.63 13.16 -16.48
CA GLU A 54 6.71 12.14 -17.54
C GLU A 54 5.66 11.04 -17.31
N LEU A 55 5.46 10.62 -16.06
CA LEU A 55 4.44 9.63 -15.71
C LEU A 55 3.02 10.18 -15.95
N VAL A 56 2.74 11.42 -15.56
CA VAL A 56 1.45 12.09 -15.79
C VAL A 56 1.15 12.20 -17.28
N LYS A 57 2.16 12.56 -18.09
CA LYS A 57 2.00 12.58 -19.56
C LYS A 57 1.68 11.18 -20.10
N LYS A 58 2.39 10.15 -19.65
CA LYS A 58 2.09 8.75 -20.05
C LYS A 58 0.67 8.32 -19.68
N VAL A 59 0.13 8.77 -18.54
CA VAL A 59 -1.28 8.54 -18.18
C VAL A 59 -2.21 9.16 -19.20
N GLN A 60 -1.98 10.41 -19.60
CA GLN A 60 -2.82 11.13 -20.56
C GLN A 60 -2.76 10.54 -21.98
N ASP A 61 -1.57 10.10 -22.41
CA ASP A 61 -1.32 9.62 -23.77
C ASP A 61 -1.68 8.12 -23.97
N SER A 62 -1.90 7.37 -22.88
CA SER A 62 -2.17 5.92 -22.96
C SER A 62 -3.66 5.60 -23.14
N PRO A 63 -4.01 4.52 -23.87
CA PRO A 63 -5.40 4.06 -23.94
C PRO A 63 -5.82 3.31 -22.67
N PHE A 64 -7.14 3.15 -22.50
CA PHE A 64 -7.68 2.24 -21.48
C PHE A 64 -7.34 0.77 -21.82
N PRO A 65 -6.90 -0.05 -20.85
CA PRO A 65 -6.84 0.20 -19.40
C PRO A 65 -5.49 0.72 -18.87
N LEU A 66 -4.50 0.93 -19.73
CA LEU A 66 -3.13 1.27 -19.31
C LEU A 66 -3.06 2.63 -18.61
N ASN A 67 -3.78 3.64 -19.10
CA ASN A 67 -3.84 4.94 -18.43
C ASN A 67 -4.30 4.85 -16.97
N PHE A 68 -5.33 4.05 -16.70
CA PHE A 68 -5.85 3.82 -15.36
C PHE A 68 -4.81 3.13 -14.47
N GLN A 69 -4.13 2.10 -15.00
CA GLN A 69 -3.06 1.41 -14.27
C GLN A 69 -1.92 2.38 -13.91
N LEU A 70 -1.47 3.20 -14.86
CA LEU A 70 -0.43 4.20 -14.61
C LEU A 70 -0.87 5.28 -13.61
N ALA A 71 -2.14 5.68 -13.62
CA ALA A 71 -2.70 6.61 -12.64
C ALA A 71 -2.72 6.01 -11.23
N VAL A 72 -3.04 4.72 -11.09
CA VAL A 72 -2.95 4.01 -9.80
C VAL A 72 -1.51 3.91 -9.31
N VAL A 73 -0.55 3.65 -10.21
CA VAL A 73 0.89 3.64 -9.88
C VAL A 73 1.33 5.02 -9.38
N HIS A 74 0.96 6.10 -10.08
CA HIS A 74 1.25 7.47 -9.66
C HIS A 74 0.64 7.78 -8.29
N ALA A 75 -0.64 7.46 -8.09
CA ALA A 75 -1.33 7.69 -6.83
C ALA A 75 -0.72 6.91 -5.65
N THR A 76 -0.16 5.73 -5.91
CA THR A 76 0.43 4.86 -4.87
C THR A 76 1.86 5.25 -4.53
N LEU A 77 2.70 5.53 -5.54
CA LEU A 77 4.15 5.69 -5.36
C LEU A 77 4.61 7.14 -5.28
N VAL A 78 3.86 8.07 -5.88
CA VAL A 78 4.25 9.49 -5.92
C VAL A 78 3.40 10.29 -4.95
N ALA A 79 2.07 10.21 -5.10
CA ALA A 79 1.14 10.88 -4.18
C ALA A 79 0.98 10.15 -2.84
N GLY A 80 1.16 8.82 -2.84
CA GLY A 80 0.87 7.93 -1.70
C GLY A 80 1.98 7.87 -0.65
N GLU A 81 3.25 8.04 -1.04
CA GLU A 81 4.38 8.07 -0.09
C GLU A 81 4.21 9.17 0.97
N ALA A 82 3.66 10.32 0.61
CA ALA A 82 3.37 11.41 1.53
C ALA A 82 2.31 11.07 2.61
N LYS A 83 1.41 10.10 2.34
CA LYS A 83 0.31 9.70 3.25
C LYS A 83 0.62 8.46 4.09
N LEU A 84 1.62 7.66 3.71
CA LEU A 84 2.04 6.48 4.49
C LEU A 84 2.67 6.86 5.84
N THR A 85 3.24 8.06 5.93
CA THR A 85 3.86 8.61 7.15
C THR A 85 2.87 9.30 8.09
N GLU A 86 1.70 9.71 7.60
CA GLU A 86 0.66 10.26 8.48
C GLU A 86 -0.05 9.10 9.18
N LYS A 87 0.30 8.85 10.45
CA LYS A 87 -0.65 8.24 11.38
C LYS A 87 -1.90 9.10 11.32
N THR A 88 -3.01 8.53 10.89
CA THR A 88 -4.31 9.20 10.88
C THR A 88 -4.80 9.26 12.34
N THR A 89 -4.14 10.08 13.15
CA THR A 89 -4.73 10.66 14.36
C THR A 89 -5.18 12.05 13.97
N THR A 90 -6.29 12.16 13.26
CA THR A 90 -6.94 13.46 13.09
C THR A 90 -7.93 13.67 14.23
N ASN A 91 -7.42 14.26 15.32
CA ASN A 91 -8.23 15.27 16.01
C ASN A 91 -8.41 16.43 15.02
N GLY A 92 -9.44 16.38 14.17
CA GLY A 92 -9.66 17.42 13.17
C GLY A 92 -10.61 17.05 12.04
N ALA A 93 -11.91 17.13 12.33
CA ALA A 93 -13.02 17.47 11.43
C ALA A 93 -12.92 17.11 9.93
N SER A 94 -13.12 15.83 9.60
CA SER A 94 -14.06 15.43 8.54
C SER A 94 -14.60 14.04 8.87
N SER A 95 -15.88 13.83 8.60
CA SER A 95 -16.73 12.81 9.23
C SER A 95 -16.37 11.37 8.85
N GLY A 96 -15.49 10.75 9.62
CA GLY A 96 -15.29 9.29 9.65
C GLY A 96 -14.06 8.92 10.47
N ASP A 97 -14.23 8.41 11.69
CA ASP A 97 -13.08 7.86 12.43
C ASP A 97 -12.51 6.69 11.62
N GLY A 98 -11.35 6.90 10.99
CA GLY A 98 -10.57 5.79 10.48
C GLY A 98 -10.11 4.92 11.64
N VAL A 99 -10.28 3.61 11.55
CA VAL A 99 -9.78 2.64 12.53
C VAL A 99 -8.71 1.76 11.91
N GLU A 100 -7.66 1.45 12.67
CA GLU A 100 -6.56 0.61 12.20
C GLU A 100 -6.83 -0.87 12.48
N ALA A 101 -6.81 -1.70 11.44
CA ALA A 101 -7.02 -3.14 11.57
C ALA A 101 -6.00 -3.83 12.48
N THR A 102 -4.75 -3.35 12.47
CA THR A 102 -3.65 -3.90 13.29
C THR A 102 -3.81 -3.58 14.76
N ALA A 103 -4.52 -2.51 15.11
CA ALA A 103 -4.88 -2.17 16.48
C ALA A 103 -6.14 -2.93 16.94
N LEU A 104 -7.13 -3.10 16.05
CA LEU A 104 -8.37 -3.84 16.37
C LEU A 104 -8.16 -5.35 16.49
N TYR A 105 -7.17 -5.90 15.77
CA TYR A 105 -6.88 -7.33 15.70
C TYR A 105 -5.38 -7.59 15.91
N PRO A 106 -4.83 -7.35 17.11
CA PRO A 106 -3.39 -7.46 17.38
C PRO A 106 -2.86 -8.90 17.24
N ASP A 107 -3.68 -9.91 17.52
CA ASP A 107 -3.28 -11.33 17.44
C ASP A 107 -3.17 -11.85 15.99
N ARG A 108 -3.51 -11.02 15.01
CA ARG A 108 -3.54 -11.43 13.61
C ARG A 108 -2.14 -11.35 13.00
N ASN A 109 -1.61 -12.50 12.60
CA ASN A 109 -0.38 -12.56 11.83
C ASN A 109 -0.64 -12.17 10.36
N TYR A 110 0.07 -11.14 9.90
CA TYR A 110 0.09 -10.72 8.51
C TYR A 110 1.34 -11.29 7.83
N VAL A 111 1.17 -11.87 6.65
CA VAL A 111 2.29 -12.27 5.80
C VAL A 111 3.11 -11.03 5.44
N THR A 112 4.41 -11.07 5.70
CA THR A 112 5.31 -9.94 5.40
C THR A 112 5.63 -9.87 3.91
N VAL A 113 6.03 -8.69 3.44
CA VAL A 113 6.51 -8.52 2.06
C VAL A 113 7.67 -9.48 1.77
N GLU A 114 8.64 -9.56 2.67
CA GLU A 114 9.80 -10.46 2.56
C GLU A 114 9.38 -11.93 2.41
N HIS A 115 8.57 -12.45 3.33
CA HIS A 115 8.08 -13.83 3.25
C HIS A 115 7.27 -14.07 1.97
N TYR A 116 6.46 -13.10 1.54
CA TYR A 116 5.74 -13.21 0.29
C TYR A 116 6.69 -13.31 -0.91
N LEU A 117 7.69 -12.43 -0.99
CA LEU A 117 8.69 -12.46 -2.06
C LEU A 117 9.44 -13.80 -2.06
N ASP A 118 9.82 -14.32 -0.89
CA ASP A 118 10.51 -15.62 -0.78
C ASP A 118 9.67 -16.76 -1.35
N SER A 119 8.35 -16.72 -1.17
CA SER A 119 7.41 -17.72 -1.71
C SER A 119 7.21 -17.66 -3.23
N LEU A 120 7.66 -16.59 -3.90
CA LEU A 120 7.58 -16.48 -5.35
C LEU A 120 8.64 -17.36 -6.04
N PRO A 121 8.31 -17.92 -7.21
CA PRO A 121 9.21 -18.76 -7.99
C PRO A 121 10.46 -18.01 -8.47
#